data_AF-A0A422PKH8-F1
#
_entry.id   AF-A0A422PKH8-F1
#
_cell.length_a   1.000
_cell.length_b   1.000
_cell.length_c   1.000
_cell.angle_alpha   90.00
_cell.angle_beta   90.00
_cell.angle_gamma   90.00
#
_symmetry.space_group_name_H-M   'P 1'
#
loop_
_entity.id
_entity.type
_entity.pdbx_description
1 polymer ?
#
loop_
_entity_poly.entity_id
_entity_poly.type
_entity_poly.pdbx_seq_one_letter_code
_entity_poly.pdbx_strand_id
1 'polypeptide(L)'
;MALECMSAVLSFLRKFLSLILGVLLAIFTLLYVIGTGRVITLEQNFAHAGFAHFLGIIFSIVTVICYISLHFVPRKAYRLLYFISVMLVITMFLVAHSLGLSAPVMSDCNELGLLNYSEIVGKWKKMGTMGVIFNNATNSKEVIGKLGEPVRNCVPQELTFASALLMLILQVIALFDVQKVLLTRVKSKTYGERFVEMGISS
;
A
#
# COMPACT_ATOMS: atom_id res chain seq x y z
N MET A 1 -28.49 -12.57 26.49
CA MET A 1 -28.74 -13.43 25.31
C MET A 1 -28.77 -12.69 23.96
N ALA A 2 -29.83 -11.96 23.56
CA ALA A 2 -29.88 -11.35 22.21
C ALA A 2 -28.77 -10.30 21.97
N LEU A 3 -28.49 -9.46 22.97
CA LEU A 3 -27.44 -8.44 22.91
C LEU A 3 -26.02 -9.04 22.82
N GLU A 4 -25.80 -10.19 23.47
CA GLU A 4 -24.51 -10.89 23.47
C GLU A 4 -24.26 -11.60 22.13
N CYS A 5 -25.30 -12.18 21.54
CA CYS A 5 -25.23 -12.80 20.23
C CYS A 5 -24.92 -11.75 19.15
N MET A 6 -25.58 -10.59 19.19
CA MET A 6 -25.30 -9.48 18.28
C MET A 6 -23.87 -8.94 18.42
N SER A 7 -23.35 -8.83 19.65
CA SER A 7 -21.97 -8.45 19.93
C SER A 7 -20.95 -9.45 19.35
N ALA A 8 -21.22 -10.76 19.50
CA ALA A 8 -20.37 -11.81 18.95
C ALA A 8 -20.32 -11.78 17.41
N VAL A 9 -21.48 -11.61 16.76
CA VAL A 9 -21.60 -11.50 15.30
C VAL A 9 -20.86 -10.27 14.77
N LEU A 10 -21.05 -9.10 15.39
CA LEU A 10 -20.35 -7.87 15.01
C LEU A 10 -18.82 -7.98 15.19
N SER A 11 -18.37 -8.64 16.26
CA SER A 11 -16.95 -8.90 16.52
C SER A 11 -16.35 -9.84 15.46
N PHE A 12 -17.09 -10.88 15.06
CA PHE A 12 -16.68 -11.79 14.00
C PHE A 12 -16.61 -11.09 12.64
N LEU A 13 -17.68 -10.37 12.25
CA LEU A 13 -17.75 -9.62 11.00
C LEU A 13 -16.59 -8.62 10.89
N ARG A 14 -16.27 -7.91 11.98
CA ARG A 14 -15.13 -7.00 12.02
C ARG A 14 -13.80 -7.71 11.76
N LYS A 15 -13.57 -8.87 12.40
CA LYS A 15 -12.35 -9.66 12.18
C LYS A 15 -12.22 -10.13 10.73
N PHE A 16 -13.35 -10.53 10.14
CA PHE A 16 -13.42 -10.97 8.76
C PHE A 16 -13.13 -9.83 7.76
N LEU A 17 -13.73 -8.66 7.96
CA LEU A 17 -13.46 -7.46 7.15
C LEU A 17 -12.01 -6.99 7.27
N SER A 18 -11.44 -7.03 8.47
CA SER A 18 -10.03 -6.71 8.73
C SER A 18 -9.09 -7.68 7.99
N LEU A 19 -9.43 -8.98 7.93
CA LEU A 19 -8.67 -9.97 7.16
C LEU A 19 -8.75 -9.69 5.64
N ILE A 20 -9.95 -9.40 5.11
CA ILE A 20 -10.14 -9.02 3.71
C ILE A 20 -9.28 -7.81 3.38
N LEU A 21 -9.25 -6.80 4.25
CA LEU A 21 -8.41 -5.63 4.08
C LEU A 21 -6.92 -6.00 4.01
N GLY A 22 -6.46 -6.94 4.84
CA GLY A 22 -5.11 -7.47 4.79
C GLY A 22 -4.76 -8.16 3.47
N VAL A 23 -5.69 -8.94 2.93
CA VAL A 23 -5.53 -9.59 1.61
C VAL A 23 -5.48 -8.56 0.50
N LEU A 24 -6.36 -7.56 0.51
CA LEU A 24 -6.33 -6.46 -0.48
C LEU A 24 -5.02 -5.69 -0.40
N LEU A 25 -4.55 -5.33 0.80
CA LEU A 25 -3.26 -4.69 1.01
C LEU A 25 -2.10 -5.50 0.42
N ALA A 26 -2.11 -6.82 0.58
CA ALA A 26 -1.09 -7.68 -0.01
C ALA A 26 -1.11 -7.67 -1.54
N ILE A 27 -2.29 -7.77 -2.16
CA ILE A 27 -2.43 -7.73 -3.62
C ILE A 27 -1.94 -6.40 -4.18
N PHE A 28 -2.37 -5.28 -3.60
CA PHE A 28 -1.95 -3.95 -4.08
C PHE A 28 -0.48 -3.65 -3.79
N THR A 29 0.07 -4.20 -2.70
CA THR A 29 1.51 -4.13 -2.46
C THR A 29 2.30 -4.88 -3.52
N LEU A 30 1.85 -6.06 -3.96
CA LEU A 30 2.48 -6.76 -5.07
C LEU A 30 2.44 -5.96 -6.37
N LEU A 31 1.29 -5.36 -6.70
CA LEU A 31 1.16 -4.49 -7.88
C LEU A 31 2.09 -3.28 -7.79
N TYR A 32 2.17 -2.64 -6.63
CA TYR A 32 3.07 -1.51 -6.38
C TYR A 32 4.53 -1.91 -6.50
N VAL A 33 4.94 -3.06 -5.95
CA VAL A 33 6.31 -3.60 -6.07
C VAL A 33 6.66 -3.89 -7.52
N ILE A 34 5.73 -4.45 -8.30
CA ILE A 34 5.94 -4.69 -9.74
C ILE A 34 6.09 -3.37 -10.49
N GLY A 35 5.21 -2.39 -10.26
CA GLY A 35 5.27 -1.08 -10.91
C GLY A 35 6.56 -0.33 -10.58
N THR A 36 6.81 -0.09 -9.30
CA THR A 36 8.01 0.61 -8.82
C THR A 36 9.29 -0.13 -9.17
N GLY A 37 9.31 -1.47 -9.06
CA GLY A 37 10.46 -2.29 -9.44
C GLY A 37 10.81 -2.11 -10.92
N ARG A 38 9.80 -2.01 -11.80
CA ARG A 38 10.01 -1.70 -13.22
C ARG A 38 10.58 -0.31 -13.41
N VAL A 39 10.02 0.71 -12.76
CA VAL A 39 10.52 2.10 -12.83
C VAL A 39 12.00 2.15 -12.43
N ILE A 40 12.36 1.57 -11.28
CA ILE A 40 13.74 1.50 -10.80
C ILE A 40 14.68 0.82 -11.82
N THR A 41 14.27 -0.32 -12.39
CA THR A 41 15.10 -1.06 -13.36
C THR A 41 15.31 -0.32 -14.67
N LEU A 42 14.33 0.48 -15.11
CA LEU A 42 14.34 1.17 -16.39
C LEU A 42 15.02 2.55 -16.31
N GLU A 43 14.93 3.23 -15.16
CA GLU A 43 15.57 4.53 -14.97
C GLU A 43 17.09 4.41 -14.71
N GLN A 44 17.57 3.24 -14.27
CA GLN A 44 18.98 2.95 -13.98
C GLN A 44 19.66 3.96 -13.03
N ASN A 45 18.89 4.84 -12.38
CA ASN A 45 19.40 5.93 -11.57
C ASN A 45 18.87 5.82 -10.13
N PHE A 46 19.55 4.96 -9.36
CA PHE A 46 19.21 4.75 -7.95
C PHE A 46 19.47 5.98 -7.07
N ALA A 47 20.33 6.91 -7.49
CA ALA A 47 20.78 8.03 -6.69
C ALA A 47 19.75 9.16 -6.51
N HIS A 48 18.65 9.16 -7.29
CA HIS A 48 17.61 10.19 -7.21
C HIS A 48 16.23 9.59 -6.88
N ALA A 49 15.46 9.16 -7.88
CA ALA A 49 14.10 8.64 -7.67
C ALA A 49 14.10 7.18 -7.19
N GLY A 50 15.07 6.38 -7.62
CA GLY A 50 15.09 4.93 -7.34
C GLY A 50 15.20 4.58 -5.86
N PHE A 51 15.93 5.38 -5.05
CA PHE A 51 16.05 5.15 -3.61
C PHE A 51 14.73 5.33 -2.86
N ALA A 52 13.95 6.36 -3.21
CA ALA A 52 12.63 6.60 -2.63
C ALA A 52 11.66 5.46 -2.93
N HIS A 53 11.61 5.00 -4.18
CA HIS A 53 10.80 3.84 -4.57
C HIS A 53 11.24 2.58 -3.83
N PHE A 54 12.54 2.33 -3.70
CA PHE A 54 13.10 1.18 -3.00
C PHE A 54 12.72 1.14 -1.51
N LEU A 55 12.85 2.27 -0.82
CA LEU A 55 12.39 2.39 0.57
C LEU A 55 10.88 2.14 0.68
N GLY A 56 10.10 2.69 -0.25
CA GLY A 56 8.67 2.44 -0.33
C GLY A 56 8.33 0.96 -0.47
N ILE A 57 9.07 0.21 -1.29
CA ILE A 57 8.90 -1.25 -1.45
C ILE A 57 9.16 -1.97 -0.12
N ILE A 58 10.31 -1.74 0.52
CA ILE A 58 10.69 -2.44 1.75
C ILE A 58 9.64 -2.19 2.84
N PHE A 59 9.30 -0.92 3.08
CA PHE A 59 8.36 -0.58 4.14
C PHE A 59 6.95 -1.09 3.83
N SER A 60 6.53 -1.10 2.58
CA SER A 60 5.22 -1.66 2.19
C SER A 60 5.13 -3.15 2.48
N ILE A 61 6.16 -3.92 2.10
CA ILE A 61 6.21 -5.37 2.37
C ILE A 61 6.16 -5.64 3.88
N VAL A 62 7.03 -4.97 4.65
CA VAL A 62 7.10 -5.16 6.10
C VAL A 62 5.76 -4.78 6.75
N THR A 63 5.16 -3.67 6.36
CA THR A 63 3.88 -3.19 6.92
C THR A 63 2.74 -4.17 6.65
N VAL A 64 2.66 -4.74 5.44
CA VAL A 64 1.66 -5.78 5.13
C VAL A 64 1.87 -7.03 5.96
N ILE A 65 3.11 -7.51 6.09
CA ILE A 65 3.43 -8.68 6.91
C ILE A 65 3.01 -8.44 8.36
N CYS A 66 3.35 -7.27 8.92
CA CYS A 66 2.96 -6.92 10.28
C CYS A 66 1.44 -6.81 10.44
N TYR A 67 0.74 -6.22 9.47
CA TYR A 67 -0.72 -6.12 9.48
C TYR A 67 -1.39 -7.50 9.44
N ILE A 68 -0.97 -8.39 8.55
CA ILE A 68 -1.49 -9.76 8.47
C ILE A 68 -1.19 -10.54 9.75
N SER A 69 -0.01 -10.35 10.34
CA SER A 69 0.39 -11.00 11.59
C SER A 69 -0.56 -10.69 12.76
N LEU A 70 -1.29 -9.57 12.74
CA LEU A 70 -2.31 -9.24 13.76
C LEU A 70 -3.47 -10.24 13.82
N HIS A 71 -3.68 -11.01 12.77
CA HIS A 71 -4.73 -12.03 12.73
C HIS A 71 -4.31 -13.34 13.39
N PHE A 72 -3.00 -13.61 13.46
CA PHE A 72 -2.45 -14.85 14.00
C PHE A 72 -1.87 -14.67 15.41
N VAL A 73 -1.34 -13.48 15.73
CA VAL A 73 -0.74 -13.19 17.04
C VAL A 73 -1.83 -12.80 18.05
N PRO A 74 -1.81 -13.35 19.28
CA PRO A 74 -2.75 -12.95 20.32
C PRO A 74 -2.67 -11.44 20.57
N ARG A 75 -3.82 -10.76 20.47
CA ARG A 75 -4.02 -9.30 20.61
C ARG A 75 -3.68 -8.72 21.99
N LYS A 76 -2.87 -9.41 22.80
CA LYS A 76 -2.33 -8.95 24.09
C LYS A 76 -1.08 -8.09 23.93
N ALA A 77 -0.44 -8.08 22.76
CA ALA A 77 0.72 -7.25 22.47
C ALA A 77 0.31 -5.81 22.05
N TYR A 78 -0.05 -4.95 23.00
CA TYR A 78 -0.34 -3.52 22.76
C TYR A 78 0.81 -2.81 22.03
N ARG A 79 2.06 -3.18 22.35
CA ARG A 79 3.26 -2.66 21.67
C ARG A 79 3.26 -2.97 20.16
N LEU A 80 2.73 -4.11 19.75
CA LEU A 80 2.63 -4.50 18.34
C LEU A 80 1.62 -3.62 17.57
N LEU A 81 0.49 -3.26 18.19
CA LEU A 81 -0.50 -2.36 17.58
C LEU A 81 0.06 -0.94 17.39
N TYR A 82 0.82 -0.42 18.35
CA TYR A 82 1.52 0.86 18.19
C TYR A 82 2.58 0.80 17.10
N PHE A 83 3.40 -0.26 17.09
CA PHE A 83 4.40 -0.47 16.05
C PHE A 83 3.78 -0.48 14.65
N ILE A 84 2.69 -1.22 14.46
CA ILE A 84 1.98 -1.28 13.17
C ILE A 84 1.40 0.07 12.78
N SER A 85 0.89 0.83 13.73
CA SER A 85 0.39 2.18 13.45
C SER A 85 1.48 3.10 12.94
N VAL A 86 2.66 3.07 13.57
CA VAL A 86 3.84 3.83 13.11
C VAL A 86 4.30 3.36 11.74
N MET A 87 4.38 2.04 11.52
CA MET A 87 4.77 1.47 10.24
C MET A 87 3.80 1.86 9.11
N LEU A 88 2.49 1.85 9.36
CA LEU A 88 1.48 2.33 8.41
C LEU A 88 1.73 3.81 8.04
N VAL A 89 1.96 4.69 9.03
CA VAL A 89 2.20 6.12 8.77
C VAL A 89 3.48 6.35 7.97
N ILE A 90 4.59 5.69 8.34
CA ILE A 90 5.85 5.80 7.60
C ILE A 90 5.67 5.31 6.16
N THR A 91 4.99 4.17 5.99
CA THR A 91 4.73 3.60 4.66
C THR A 91 3.87 4.54 3.83
N MET A 92 2.83 5.15 4.42
CA MET A 92 2.02 6.15 3.73
C MET A 92 2.86 7.32 3.23
N PHE A 93 3.79 7.84 4.06
CA PHE A 93 4.65 8.93 3.64
C PHE A 93 5.55 8.54 2.46
N LEU A 94 6.15 7.35 2.51
CA LEU A 94 7.02 6.84 1.44
C LEU A 94 6.25 6.56 0.14
N VAL A 95 5.06 5.95 0.24
CA VAL A 95 4.20 5.67 -0.92
C VAL A 95 3.64 6.97 -1.51
N ALA A 96 3.27 7.95 -0.69
CA ALA A 96 2.85 9.27 -1.15
C ALA A 96 3.98 10.02 -1.85
N HIS A 97 5.21 9.91 -1.34
CA HIS A 97 6.37 10.48 -1.99
C HIS A 97 6.64 9.81 -3.36
N SER A 98 6.58 8.47 -3.42
CA SER A 98 6.65 7.72 -4.68
C SER A 98 5.54 8.11 -5.67
N LEU A 99 4.33 8.36 -5.18
CA LEU A 99 3.22 8.86 -5.99
C LEU A 99 3.52 10.27 -6.52
N GLY A 100 4.07 11.16 -5.68
CA GLY A 100 4.46 12.51 -6.07
C GLY A 100 5.53 12.56 -7.16
N LEU A 101 6.40 11.54 -7.23
CA LEU A 101 7.40 11.40 -8.28
C LEU A 101 6.81 10.87 -9.60
N SER A 102 5.84 9.96 -9.52
CA SER A 102 5.20 9.34 -10.70
C SER A 102 4.06 10.17 -11.31
N ALA A 103 3.41 11.03 -10.52
CA ALA A 103 2.27 11.83 -10.95
C ALA A 103 2.57 12.81 -12.10
N PRO A 104 3.69 13.58 -12.10
CA PRO A 104 4.01 14.48 -13.21
C PRO A 104 4.25 13.71 -14.51
N VAL A 105 4.97 12.58 -14.44
CA VAL A 105 5.26 11.74 -15.61
C VAL A 105 3.98 11.14 -16.19
N MET A 106 3.04 10.71 -15.33
CA MET A 106 1.73 10.23 -15.77
C MET A 106 0.92 11.34 -16.46
N SER A 107 0.92 12.56 -15.90
CA SER A 107 0.27 13.73 -16.53
C SER A 107 0.84 14.01 -17.91
N ASP A 108 2.16 14.01 -18.06
CA ASP A 108 2.83 14.30 -19.32
C ASP A 108 2.55 13.20 -20.37
N CYS A 109 2.57 11.93 -19.95
CA CYS A 109 2.23 10.79 -20.81
C CYS A 109 0.78 10.84 -21.32
N ASN A 110 -0.16 11.31 -20.49
CA ASN A 110 -1.56 11.46 -20.86
C ASN A 110 -1.77 12.63 -21.83
N GLU A 111 -1.15 13.79 -21.57
CA GLU A 111 -1.20 14.96 -22.45
C GLU A 111 -0.61 14.67 -23.84
N LEU A 112 0.42 13.83 -23.91
CA LEU A 112 1.05 13.43 -25.17
C LEU A 112 0.33 12.29 -25.90
N GLY A 113 -0.76 11.76 -25.34
CA GLY A 113 -1.51 10.63 -25.92
C GLY A 113 -0.71 9.33 -26.03
N LEU A 114 0.35 9.18 -25.24
CA LEU A 114 1.25 8.00 -25.25
C LEU A 114 0.65 6.80 -24.51
N LEU A 115 -0.44 7.01 -23.77
CA LEU A 115 -1.23 5.96 -23.11
C LEU A 115 -2.21 5.34 -24.11
N ASN A 116 -1.75 4.37 -24.90
CA ASN A 116 -2.63 3.60 -25.78
C ASN A 116 -3.02 2.25 -25.14
N TYR A 117 -4.21 2.21 -24.53
CA TYR A 117 -4.73 1.04 -23.80
C TYR A 117 -4.89 -0.22 -24.68
N SER A 118 -5.02 -0.08 -26.01
CA SER A 118 -5.11 -1.23 -26.92
C SER A 118 -3.79 -2.01 -27.02
N GLU A 119 -2.64 -1.35 -26.84
CA GLU A 119 -1.33 -2.02 -26.82
C GLU A 119 -1.07 -2.76 -25.50
N ILE A 120 -1.66 -2.29 -24.39
CA ILE A 120 -1.47 -2.89 -23.07
C ILE A 120 -2.02 -4.31 -23.07
N VAL A 121 -3.21 -4.54 -23.63
CA VAL A 121 -3.79 -5.89 -23.79
C VAL A 121 -2.91 -6.80 -24.65
N GLY A 122 -2.27 -6.26 -25.69
CA GLY A 122 -1.33 -6.99 -26.55
C GLY A 122 -0.01 -7.35 -25.86
N LYS A 123 0.51 -6.46 -25.00
CA LYS A 123 1.74 -6.67 -24.21
C LYS A 123 1.49 -7.62 -23.02
N TRP A 124 0.30 -7.57 -22.42
CA TRP A 124 -0.13 -8.51 -21.37
C TRP A 124 -0.20 -9.96 -21.85
N LYS A 125 -0.61 -10.20 -23.10
CA LYS A 125 -0.55 -11.54 -23.72
C LYS A 125 0.88 -12.11 -23.85
N LYS A 126 1.92 -11.27 -23.76
CA LYS A 126 3.34 -11.65 -23.83
C LYS A 126 4.05 -11.55 -22.48
N MET A 127 3.31 -11.33 -21.39
CA MET A 127 3.83 -11.21 -20.03
C MET A 127 4.26 -12.60 -19.53
N GLY A 128 5.47 -12.99 -19.89
CA GLY A 128 6.06 -14.31 -19.65
C GLY A 128 7.31 -14.59 -20.48
N THR A 129 7.50 -13.88 -21.61
CA THR A 129 8.73 -13.96 -22.41
C THR A 129 9.75 -12.92 -21.96
N MET A 130 10.92 -13.38 -21.48
CA MET A 130 12.05 -12.55 -21.04
C MET A 130 12.50 -11.49 -22.07
N GLY A 131 12.21 -11.67 -23.36
CA GLY A 131 12.61 -10.74 -24.43
C GLY A 131 11.72 -9.50 -24.63
N VAL A 132 10.48 -9.48 -24.12
CA VAL A 132 9.57 -8.31 -24.29
C VAL A 132 9.83 -7.22 -23.25
N ILE A 133 10.64 -7.54 -22.23
CA ILE A 133 11.08 -6.62 -21.18
C ILE A 133 12.17 -5.65 -21.68
N PHE A 134 12.91 -6.01 -22.74
CA PHE A 134 14.11 -5.29 -23.18
C PHE A 134 13.98 -4.59 -24.55
N ASN A 135 12.83 -4.68 -25.23
CA ASN A 135 12.71 -4.09 -26.57
C ASN A 135 12.26 -2.63 -26.49
N ASN A 136 13.19 -1.75 -26.13
CA ASN A 136 13.02 -0.30 -26.04
C ASN A 136 13.43 0.40 -27.36
N ALA A 137 13.04 -0.15 -28.51
CA ALA A 137 13.52 0.33 -29.82
C ALA A 137 12.51 1.22 -30.58
N THR A 138 11.30 1.44 -30.09
CA THR A 138 10.28 2.17 -30.86
C THR A 138 9.53 3.20 -30.03
N ASN A 139 9.71 4.47 -30.40
CA ASN A 139 9.04 5.70 -29.94
C ASN A 139 9.74 6.54 -28.83
N SER A 140 11.02 6.83 -29.00
CA SER A 140 11.63 8.03 -28.41
C SER A 140 11.37 9.26 -29.29
N LYS A 141 10.19 9.88 -29.17
CA LYS A 141 10.15 11.34 -29.39
C LYS A 141 10.56 11.96 -28.06
N GLU A 142 11.75 12.52 -28.01
CA GLU A 142 12.27 13.20 -26.81
C GLU A 142 11.45 14.45 -26.54
N VAL A 143 10.34 14.27 -25.81
CA VAL A 143 9.59 15.38 -25.24
C VAL A 143 10.07 15.54 -23.80
N ILE A 144 10.54 16.73 -23.47
CA ILE A 144 10.92 17.09 -22.11
C ILE A 144 9.63 17.35 -21.33
N GLY A 145 9.42 16.61 -20.25
CA GLY A 145 8.25 16.72 -19.38
C GLY A 145 8.33 17.91 -18.42
N LYS A 146 7.29 18.08 -17.61
CA LYS A 146 7.17 19.18 -16.62
C LYS A 146 8.25 19.15 -15.53
N LEU A 147 8.88 17.99 -15.32
CA LEU A 147 10.02 17.82 -14.40
C LEU A 147 11.37 18.16 -15.04
N GLY A 148 11.41 18.60 -16.31
CA GLY A 148 12.66 18.87 -17.03
C GLY A 148 13.40 17.60 -17.48
N GLU A 149 12.79 16.42 -17.30
CA GLU A 149 13.32 15.11 -17.70
C GLU A 149 12.58 14.57 -18.93
N PRO A 150 13.22 13.74 -19.77
CA PRO A 150 12.57 13.16 -20.94
C PRO A 150 11.42 12.22 -20.52
N VAL A 151 10.23 12.43 -21.10
CA VAL A 151 9.05 11.59 -20.84
C VAL A 151 9.30 10.20 -21.43
N ARG A 152 9.48 9.22 -20.56
CA ARG A 152 9.73 7.81 -20.91
C ARG A 152 8.96 6.89 -19.96
N ASN A 153 8.80 5.62 -20.34
CA ASN A 153 8.25 4.58 -19.46
C ASN A 153 6.84 4.88 -18.90
N CYS A 154 5.94 5.39 -19.74
CA CYS A 154 4.57 5.77 -19.35
C CYS A 154 3.75 4.67 -18.68
N VAL A 155 3.78 3.45 -19.24
CA VAL A 155 3.00 2.30 -18.72
C VAL A 155 3.40 1.88 -17.30
N PRO A 156 4.69 1.68 -16.97
CA PRO A 156 5.07 1.36 -15.59
C PRO A 156 4.87 2.53 -14.62
N GLN A 157 4.98 3.79 -15.08
CA GLN A 157 4.67 4.97 -14.26
C GLN A 157 3.16 5.07 -13.94
N GLU A 158 2.29 4.76 -14.91
CA GLU A 158 0.84 4.67 -14.71
C GLU A 158 0.47 3.57 -13.71
N LEU A 159 1.03 2.36 -13.87
CA LEU A 159 0.81 1.25 -12.93
C LEU A 159 1.28 1.63 -11.52
N THR A 160 2.44 2.28 -11.41
CA THR A 160 2.98 2.75 -10.13
C THR A 160 2.06 3.79 -9.49
N PHE A 161 1.58 4.77 -10.26
CA PHE A 161 0.67 5.80 -9.79
C PHE A 161 -0.65 5.20 -9.28
N ALA A 162 -1.31 4.36 -10.10
CA ALA A 162 -2.59 3.76 -9.75
C ALA A 162 -2.49 2.83 -8.53
N SER A 163 -1.44 1.98 -8.48
CA SER A 163 -1.22 1.09 -7.35
C SER A 163 -0.84 1.85 -6.07
N ALA A 164 -0.02 2.89 -6.15
CA ALA A 164 0.33 3.74 -5.01
C ALA A 164 -0.90 4.46 -4.44
N LEU A 165 -1.78 4.99 -5.30
CA LEU A 165 -3.00 5.67 -4.88
C LEU A 165 -3.95 4.72 -4.15
N LEU A 166 -4.19 3.54 -4.71
CA LEU A 166 -5.04 2.51 -4.08
C LEU A 166 -4.43 2.01 -2.77
N MET A 167 -3.11 1.85 -2.71
CA MET A 167 -2.41 1.51 -1.48
C MET A 167 -2.59 2.56 -0.40
N LEU A 168 -2.48 3.86 -0.71
CA LEU A 168 -2.69 4.92 0.29
C LEU A 168 -4.10 4.87 0.88
N ILE A 169 -5.12 4.69 0.04
CA ILE A 169 -6.51 4.55 0.49
C ILE A 169 -6.64 3.35 1.45
N LEU A 170 -6.10 2.20 1.08
CA LEU A 170 -6.16 1.00 1.92
C LEU A 170 -5.37 1.15 3.22
N GLN A 171 -4.21 1.83 3.20
CA GLN A 171 -3.40 2.10 4.39
C GLN A 171 -4.12 3.02 5.37
N VAL A 172 -4.86 4.03 4.89
CA VAL A 172 -5.71 4.89 5.74
C VAL A 172 -6.78 4.06 6.43
N ILE A 173 -7.49 3.20 5.69
CA ILE A 173 -8.52 2.32 6.25
C ILE A 173 -7.92 1.36 7.28
N ALA A 174 -6.74 0.78 6.98
CA ALA A 174 -6.04 -0.12 7.88
C ALA A 174 -5.58 0.57 9.16
N LEU A 175 -5.12 1.83 9.06
CA LEU A 175 -4.77 2.65 10.21
C LEU A 175 -5.99 2.85 11.12
N PHE A 176 -7.15 3.22 10.57
CA PHE A 176 -8.37 3.35 11.35
C PHE A 176 -8.79 2.04 12.02
N ASP A 177 -8.66 0.90 11.34
CA ASP A 177 -8.97 -0.40 11.95
C ASP A 177 -8.04 -0.70 13.14
N VAL A 178 -6.73 -0.54 12.98
CA VAL A 178 -5.73 -0.74 14.05
C VAL A 178 -5.98 0.21 15.21
N GLN A 179 -6.22 1.50 14.94
CA GLN A 179 -6.54 2.50 15.96
C GLN A 179 -7.83 2.17 16.71
N LYS A 180 -8.87 1.69 16.02
CA LYS A 180 -10.10 1.26 16.67
C LYS A 180 -9.87 0.05 17.57
N VAL A 181 -9.01 -0.91 17.19
CA VAL A 181 -8.63 -2.04 18.07
C VAL A 181 -7.91 -1.49 19.32
N LEU A 182 -6.97 -0.58 19.11
CA LEU A 182 -6.16 0.02 20.18
C LEU A 182 -7.02 0.80 21.18
N LEU A 183 -7.90 1.68 20.71
CA LEU A 183 -8.83 2.44 21.57
C LEU A 183 -9.77 1.54 22.36
N THR A 184 -10.32 0.50 21.73
CA THR A 184 -11.20 -0.47 22.42
C THR A 184 -10.46 -1.15 23.56
N ARG A 185 -9.18 -1.47 23.36
CA ARG A 185 -8.32 -2.10 24.38
C ARG A 185 -7.94 -1.14 25.50
N VAL A 186 -7.53 0.08 25.17
CA VAL A 186 -7.22 1.11 26.18
C VAL A 186 -8.45 1.36 27.04
N LYS A 187 -9.64 1.50 26.45
CA LYS A 187 -10.89 1.65 27.20
C LYS A 187 -11.15 0.45 28.13
N SER A 188 -10.99 -0.77 27.65
CA SER A 188 -11.14 -2.00 28.47
C SER A 188 -10.16 -2.06 29.64
N LYS A 189 -8.93 -1.53 29.48
CA LYS A 189 -7.94 -1.49 30.55
C LYS A 189 -8.28 -0.39 31.56
N THR A 190 -8.51 0.84 31.07
CA THR A 190 -8.77 2.02 31.91
C THR A 190 -10.10 1.92 32.67
N TYR A 191 -11.12 1.29 32.09
CA TYR A 191 -12.47 1.21 32.66
C TYR A 191 -12.96 -0.22 32.94
N GLY A 192 -12.14 -1.24 32.74
CA GLY A 192 -12.52 -2.63 33.05
C GLY A 192 -11.62 -3.20 34.15
N GLU A 193 -10.31 -3.21 33.93
CA GLU A 193 -9.35 -3.71 34.92
C GLU A 193 -9.29 -2.80 36.16
N ARG A 194 -9.43 -1.48 35.97
CA ARG A 194 -9.39 -0.52 37.08
C ARG A 194 -10.55 -0.66 38.07
N PHE A 195 -11.74 -1.10 37.64
CA PHE A 195 -12.86 -1.35 38.57
C PHE A 195 -12.64 -2.63 39.39
N VAL A 196 -12.00 -3.63 38.79
CA VAL A 196 -11.56 -4.86 39.48
C VAL A 196 -10.43 -4.55 40.47
N GLU A 197 -9.46 -3.72 40.09
CA GLU A 197 -8.38 -3.25 40.98
C GLU A 197 -8.88 -2.31 42.10
N MET A 198 -9.91 -1.51 41.84
CA MET A 198 -10.56 -0.65 42.85
C MET A 198 -11.57 -1.41 43.72
N GLY A 199 -11.70 -2.73 43.57
CA GLY A 199 -12.57 -3.57 44.42
C GLY A 199 -14.07 -3.28 44.26
N ILE A 200 -14.49 -2.55 43.23
CA ILE A 200 -15.90 -2.30 42.93
C ILE A 200 -16.38 -3.46 42.04
N SER A 201 -16.74 -4.57 42.67
CA SER A 201 -17.53 -5.62 42.04
C SER A 201 -18.99 -5.16 42.04
N SER A 202 -19.60 -5.08 40.85
CA SER A 202 -21.06 -5.03 40.72
C SER A 202 -21.69 -6.34 41.15
#